data_AF-A0A8H4V3F6-F1
#
_entry.id   AF-A0A8H4V3F6-F1
#
_cell.length_a   1.000
_cell.length_b   1.000
_cell.length_c   1.000
_cell.angle_alpha   90.00
_cell.angle_beta   90.00
_cell.angle_gamma   90.00
#
_symmetry.space_group_name_H-M   'P 1'
#
loop_
_entity.id
_entity.type
_entity.pdbx_description
1 polymer ?
#
loop_
_entity_poly.entity_id
_entity_poly.type
_entity_poly.pdbx_seq_one_letter_code
_entity_poly.pdbx_strand_id
1 'polypeptide(L)'
;MKRKLDANDVPSTDATEGDNESQTTFENLALDPRLRQALVKENFSKPTLVQSKAIPLALEGKDILARAKTGSGKTAAYVLPVLQSILQKKSSPPGNSLSKSNESSHPSPHSAEKIFAPST
;
A
#
# COMPACT_ATOMS: atom_id res chain seq x y z
N MET A 1 22.21 2.77 49.40
CA MET A 1 20.86 2.63 48.80
C MET A 1 20.60 1.16 48.48
N LYS A 2 19.49 0.60 48.97
CA LYS A 2 19.12 -0.82 48.79
C LYS A 2 18.45 -1.00 47.42
N ARG A 3 19.03 -1.83 46.55
CA ARG A 3 18.39 -2.27 45.30
C ARG A 3 17.36 -3.35 45.66
N LYS A 4 16.08 -3.07 45.44
CA LYS A 4 15.01 -4.09 45.48
C LYS A 4 14.97 -4.71 44.08
N LEU A 5 15.30 -6.00 43.98
CA LEU A 5 15.10 -6.83 42.80
C LEU A 5 13.69 -7.42 42.89
N ASP A 6 12.91 -7.33 41.81
CA ASP A 6 11.66 -8.05 41.61
C ASP A 6 11.89 -9.35 40.83
N ALA A 7 10.98 -10.31 41.00
CA ALA A 7 11.22 -11.75 40.76
C ALA A 7 10.89 -12.23 39.33
N ASN A 8 10.84 -11.37 38.32
CA ASN A 8 10.41 -11.78 36.97
C ASN A 8 11.35 -11.47 35.81
N ASP A 9 12.47 -10.78 36.00
CA ASP A 9 13.51 -10.57 34.95
C ASP A 9 12.96 -10.20 33.55
N VAL A 10 11.83 -9.47 33.50
CA VAL A 10 11.24 -8.98 32.25
C VAL A 10 11.51 -7.48 32.16
N PRO A 11 12.19 -6.98 31.11
CA PRO A 11 12.33 -5.55 30.92
C PRO A 11 10.96 -4.95 30.60
N SER A 12 10.42 -4.20 31.56
CA SER A 12 9.30 -3.29 31.31
C SER A 12 9.75 -2.28 30.27
N THR A 13 9.10 -2.30 29.11
CA THR A 13 9.33 -1.35 28.02
C THR A 13 8.76 0.01 28.39
N ASP A 14 9.48 0.74 29.24
CA ASP A 14 9.28 2.18 29.43
C ASP A 14 10.01 2.93 28.31
N ALA A 15 9.23 3.38 27.34
CA ALA A 15 9.59 4.48 26.47
C ALA A 15 8.32 5.30 26.18
N THR A 16 7.82 5.96 27.23
CA THR A 16 6.79 6.99 27.16
C THR A 16 7.42 8.31 26.72
N GLU A 17 7.23 8.70 25.46
CA GLU A 17 7.28 10.11 25.04
C GLU A 17 6.24 10.37 23.94
N GLY A 18 5.20 11.14 24.28
CA GLY A 18 4.61 12.18 23.42
C GLY A 18 3.65 11.80 22.29
N ASP A 19 2.39 12.22 22.50
CA ASP A 19 1.43 12.70 21.50
C ASP A 19 0.36 11.73 20.98
N ASN A 20 -0.82 11.81 21.62
CA ASN A 20 -2.18 11.47 21.13
C ASN A 20 -2.25 10.43 20.00
N GLU A 21 -2.08 9.16 20.35
CA GLU A 21 -2.23 8.04 19.43
C GLU A 21 -3.71 7.68 19.27
N SER A 22 -4.30 8.11 18.15
CA SER A 22 -5.42 7.36 17.56
C SER A 22 -4.95 5.93 17.38
N GLN A 23 -5.62 4.97 18.04
CA GLN A 23 -5.31 3.54 18.01
C GLN A 23 -5.36 2.98 16.59
N THR A 24 -4.29 3.13 15.82
CA THR A 24 -4.18 2.51 14.49
C THR A 24 -3.65 1.11 14.67
N THR A 25 -4.53 0.12 14.58
CA THR A 25 -4.13 -1.29 14.51
C THR A 25 -3.65 -1.63 13.11
N PHE A 26 -2.75 -2.62 12.96
CA PHE A 26 -2.37 -3.15 11.64
C PHE A 26 -3.58 -3.65 10.83
N GLU A 27 -4.68 -3.99 11.49
CA GLU A 27 -5.94 -4.38 10.85
C GLU A 27 -6.66 -3.24 10.13
N ASN A 28 -6.45 -2.00 10.59
CA ASN A 28 -7.02 -0.81 9.95
C ASN A 28 -6.20 -0.38 8.72
N LEU A 29 -5.03 -0.97 8.53
CA LEU A 29 -4.20 -0.73 7.36
C LEU A 29 -4.66 -1.67 6.24
N ALA A 30 -4.82 -1.15 5.02
CA ALA A 30 -5.23 -1.91 3.84
C ALA A 30 -4.11 -2.84 3.32
N LEU A 31 -3.65 -3.74 4.17
CA LEU A 31 -2.58 -4.71 3.92
C LEU A 31 -3.13 -6.01 3.33
N ASP A 32 -2.31 -6.66 2.51
CA ASP A 32 -2.60 -8.00 2.00
C ASP A 32 -2.78 -9.01 3.16
N PRO A 33 -3.74 -9.95 3.07
CA PRO A 33 -3.98 -10.96 4.11
C PRO A 33 -2.73 -11.76 4.49
N ARG A 34 -1.82 -12.01 3.54
CA ARG A 34 -0.56 -12.73 3.80
C ARG A 34 0.36 -11.93 4.70
N LEU A 35 0.42 -10.61 4.53
CA LEU A 35 1.21 -9.74 5.41
C LEU A 35 0.59 -9.66 6.80
N ARG A 36 -0.74 -9.59 6.91
CA ARG A 36 -1.41 -9.64 8.22
C ARG A 36 -1.10 -10.92 8.98
N GLN A 37 -1.17 -12.08 8.32
CA GLN A 37 -0.83 -13.36 8.95
C GLN A 37 0.65 -13.41 9.39
N ALA A 38 1.56 -12.90 8.56
CA ALA A 38 2.96 -12.80 8.93
C ALA A 38 3.19 -11.91 10.15
N LEU A 39 2.51 -10.75 10.23
CA LEU A 39 2.60 -9.86 11.39
C LEU A 39 2.13 -10.56 12.68
N VAL A 40 1.02 -11.29 12.64
CA VAL A 40 0.55 -12.07 13.79
C VAL A 40 1.55 -13.15 14.19
N LYS A 41 2.11 -13.87 13.21
CA LYS A 41 3.09 -14.95 13.45
C LYS A 41 4.39 -14.44 14.09
N GLU A 42 4.85 -13.27 13.66
CA GLU A 42 6.04 -12.60 14.19
C GLU A 42 5.75 -11.82 15.48
N ASN A 43 4.55 -11.96 16.06
CA ASN A 43 4.08 -11.28 17.27
C ASN A 43 4.05 -9.74 17.19
N PHE A 44 3.91 -9.17 15.97
CA PHE A 44 3.65 -7.75 15.77
C PHE A 44 2.18 -7.42 16.07
N SER A 45 1.87 -7.25 17.36
CA SER A 45 0.49 -6.95 17.80
C SER A 45 0.08 -5.49 17.59
N LYS A 46 1.01 -4.54 17.79
CA LYS A 46 0.73 -3.10 17.70
C LYS A 46 1.86 -2.39 16.95
N PRO A 47 1.53 -1.45 16.04
CA PRO A 47 2.55 -0.65 15.39
C PRO A 47 3.20 0.31 16.40
N THR A 48 4.48 0.58 16.21
CA THR A 48 5.17 1.65 16.95
C THR A 48 4.74 3.03 16.42
N LEU A 49 5.01 4.11 17.18
CA LEU A 49 4.68 5.48 16.78
C LEU A 49 5.19 5.87 15.38
N VAL A 50 6.41 5.42 15.03
CA VAL A 50 6.97 5.70 13.69
C VAL A 50 6.28 4.86 12.61
N GLN A 51 5.85 3.64 12.93
CA GLN A 51 5.13 2.76 12.02
C GLN A 51 3.69 3.25 11.78
N SER A 52 2.96 3.65 12.83
CA SER A 52 1.59 4.15 12.72
C SER A 52 1.49 5.40 11.86
N LYS A 53 2.49 6.29 11.94
CA LYS A 53 2.57 7.51 11.12
C LYS A 53 3.10 7.24 9.70
N ALA A 54 4.15 6.40 9.56
CA ALA A 54 4.81 6.22 8.27
C ALA A 54 4.10 5.22 7.36
N ILE A 55 3.55 4.12 7.88
CA ILE A 55 2.97 3.06 7.05
C ILE A 55 1.80 3.56 6.19
N PRO A 56 0.79 4.29 6.73
CA PRO A 56 -0.31 4.79 5.90
C PRO A 56 0.17 5.71 4.77
N LEU A 57 1.07 6.65 5.09
CA LEU A 57 1.65 7.57 4.11
C LEU A 57 2.44 6.82 3.03
N ALA A 58 3.15 5.76 3.41
CA ALA A 58 3.97 4.97 2.49
C ALA A 58 3.09 4.09 1.58
N LEU A 59 1.98 3.58 2.11
CA LEU A 59 0.97 2.85 1.33
C LEU A 59 0.26 3.76 0.31
N GLU A 60 0.12 5.06 0.62
CA GLU A 60 -0.34 6.08 -0.32
C GLU A 60 0.71 6.47 -1.38
N GLY A 61 1.94 5.94 -1.29
CA GLY A 61 3.03 6.24 -2.22
C GLY A 61 3.69 7.60 -2.00
N LYS A 62 3.57 8.20 -0.81
CA LYS A 62 4.21 9.47 -0.45
C LYS A 62 5.66 9.27 -0.01
N ASP A 63 6.50 10.26 -0.29
CA ASP A 63 7.85 10.33 0.25
C ASP A 63 7.83 10.76 1.72
N ILE A 64 8.59 10.06 2.56
CA ILE A 64 8.55 10.23 4.02
C ILE A 64 9.96 10.37 4.58
N LEU A 65 10.16 11.42 5.37
CA LEU A 65 11.34 11.56 6.22
C LEU A 65 10.96 11.20 7.67
N ALA A 66 11.49 10.09 8.19
CA ALA A 66 11.22 9.63 9.55
C ALA A 66 12.47 9.72 10.44
N ARG A 67 12.39 10.48 11.54
CA ARG A 67 13.43 10.55 12.58
C ARG A 67 12.98 9.78 13.82
N ALA A 68 13.66 8.67 14.13
CA ALA A 68 13.42 7.90 15.35
C ALA A 68 14.70 7.18 15.81
N LYS A 69 14.78 6.80 17.09
CA LYS A 69 15.93 6.07 17.66
C LYS A 69 16.07 4.66 17.07
N THR A 70 17.24 4.04 17.24
CA THR A 70 17.44 2.62 16.92
C THR A 70 16.52 1.77 17.78
N GLY A 71 15.97 0.70 17.23
CA GLY A 71 14.96 -0.14 17.90
C GLY A 71 13.52 0.41 17.84
N SER A 72 13.27 1.60 17.29
CA SER A 72 11.89 2.14 17.13
C SER A 72 11.06 1.46 16.04
N GLY A 73 11.60 0.48 15.32
CA GLY A 73 10.86 -0.25 14.29
C GLY A 73 10.80 0.42 12.91
N LYS A 74 11.70 1.38 12.61
CA LYS A 74 11.81 2.03 11.29
C LYS A 74 11.99 1.04 10.13
N THR A 75 12.74 -0.04 10.36
CA THR A 75 12.95 -1.08 9.36
C THR A 75 11.63 -1.71 8.92
N ALA A 76 10.78 -2.13 9.87
CA ALA A 76 9.47 -2.67 9.55
C ALA A 76 8.53 -1.60 8.95
N ALA A 77 8.66 -0.33 9.37
CA ALA A 77 7.91 0.79 8.78
C ALA A 77 8.22 0.99 7.28
N TYR A 78 9.44 0.68 6.84
CA TYR A 78 9.85 0.73 5.44
C TYR A 78 9.55 -0.57 4.68
N VAL A 79 9.86 -1.72 5.28
CA VAL A 79 9.75 -3.03 4.63
C VAL A 79 8.29 -3.40 4.36
N LEU A 80 7.37 -3.10 5.29
CA LEU A 80 5.98 -3.51 5.15
C LEU A 80 5.28 -2.87 3.93
N PRO A 81 5.37 -1.55 3.68
CA PRO A 81 4.87 -0.93 2.44
C PRO A 81 5.55 -1.47 1.16
N VAL A 82 6.85 -1.75 1.20
CA VAL A 82 7.58 -2.31 0.05
C VAL A 82 7.04 -3.70 -0.31
N LEU A 83 6.86 -4.58 0.69
CA LEU A 83 6.28 -5.90 0.48
C LEU A 83 4.85 -5.81 -0.06
N GLN A 84 4.04 -4.87 0.45
CA GLN A 84 2.70 -4.62 -0.08
C GLN A 84 2.74 -4.24 -1.57
N SER A 85 3.63 -3.33 -1.96
CA SER A 85 3.77 -2.92 -3.37
C SER A 85 4.16 -4.10 -4.27
N ILE A 86 5.06 -4.98 -3.81
CA ILE A 86 5.47 -6.18 -4.55
C ILE A 86 4.29 -7.14 -4.72
N LEU A 87 3.50 -7.37 -3.66
CA LEU A 87 2.33 -8.24 -3.72
C LEU A 87 1.26 -7.70 -4.66
N GLN A 88 1.01 -6.38 -4.65
CA GLN A 88 0.09 -5.72 -5.57
C GLN A 88 0.55 -5.82 -7.04
N LYS A 89 1.85 -5.68 -7.30
CA LYS A 89 2.40 -5.88 -8.66
C LYS A 89 2.28 -7.32 -9.13
N LYS A 90 2.43 -8.29 -8.21
CA LYS A 90 2.32 -9.73 -8.53
C LYS A 90 0.87 -10.18 -8.74
N SER A 91 -0.10 -9.56 -8.08
CA SER A 91 -1.52 -9.87 -8.26
C SER A 91 -2.12 -9.28 -9.54
N SER A 92 -1.42 -8.37 -10.22
CA SER A 92 -1.74 -8.00 -11.60
C SER A 92 -1.27 -9.12 -12.53
N PRO A 93 -2.17 -9.90 -13.16
CA PRO A 93 -1.75 -10.88 -14.15
C PRO A 93 -1.04 -10.15 -15.32
N PRO A 94 0.05 -10.70 -15.88
CA PRO A 94 0.60 -10.21 -17.13
C PRO A 94 -0.33 -10.66 -18.26
N GLY A 95 -1.35 -9.87 -18.57
CA GLY A 95 -2.21 -10.11 -19.73
C GLY A 95 -3.70 -9.88 -19.47
N ASN A 96 -4.13 -8.63 -19.63
CA ASN A 96 -5.20 -8.29 -20.56
C ASN A 96 -5.31 -6.76 -20.71
N SER A 97 -4.34 -6.17 -21.41
CA SER A 97 -4.52 -4.85 -22.03
C SER A 97 -4.72 -5.05 -23.54
N LEU A 98 -5.75 -5.82 -23.90
CA LEU A 98 -6.25 -5.97 -25.27
C LEU A 98 -7.78 -6.02 -25.23
N SER A 99 -8.43 -4.90 -25.52
CA SER A 99 -9.67 -4.79 -26.30
C SER A 99 -10.35 -3.42 -26.08
N LYS A 100 -9.92 -2.43 -26.86
CA LYS A 100 -10.84 -1.58 -27.64
C LYS A 100 -10.19 -1.20 -28.97
N SER A 101 -9.85 -2.21 -29.76
CA SER A 101 -9.82 -2.08 -31.22
C SER A 101 -11.23 -2.35 -31.73
N ASN A 102 -12.09 -1.33 -31.73
CA ASN A 102 -13.24 -1.31 -32.62
C ASN A 102 -12.83 -0.46 -33.83
N GLU A 103 -12.36 -1.16 -34.85
CA GLU A 103 -12.25 -0.65 -36.20
C GLU A 103 -13.65 -0.47 -36.82
N SER A 104 -13.70 0.38 -37.85
CA SER A 104 -14.78 0.57 -38.83
C SER A 104 -15.89 1.58 -38.49
N SER A 105 -15.59 2.83 -38.81
CA SER A 105 -16.54 3.69 -39.53
C SER A 105 -15.73 4.56 -40.49
N HIS A 106 -15.12 3.94 -41.49
CA HIS A 106 -14.79 4.66 -42.72
C HIS A 106 -16.12 4.96 -43.43
N PRO A 107 -16.49 6.23 -43.66
CA PRO A 107 -17.54 6.53 -44.61
C PRO A 107 -17.01 6.19 -46.01
N SER A 108 -17.59 5.17 -46.64
CA SER A 108 -17.37 4.87 -48.06
C SER A 108 -17.60 6.12 -48.90
N PRO A 109 -16.60 6.67 -49.62
CA PRO A 109 -16.86 7.61 -50.68
C PRO A 109 -17.29 6.80 -51.90
N HIS A 110 -18.57 6.94 -52.25
CA HIS A 110 -19.17 6.47 -53.48
C HIS A 110 -18.23 6.66 -54.68
N SER A 111 -17.75 5.56 -55.26
CA SER A 111 -17.28 5.56 -56.65
C SER A 111 -18.49 5.67 -57.57
N ALA A 112 -18.39 6.65 -58.45
CA ALA A 112 -19.23 7.01 -59.58
C ALA A 112 -19.97 5.86 -60.30
N GLU A 113 -21.22 6.08 -60.72
CA GLU A 113 -21.54 6.34 -62.13
C GLU A 113 -23.02 6.72 -62.38
N LYS A 114 -23.19 7.80 -63.16
CA LYS A 114 -24.24 8.14 -64.15
C LYS A 114 -25.67 7.62 -63.99
N ILE A 115 -26.66 8.52 -64.14
CA ILE A 115 -27.71 8.49 -65.20
C ILE A 115 -28.47 9.85 -65.23
N PHE A 116 -28.28 10.58 -66.34
CA PHE A 116 -29.24 11.32 -67.18
C PHE A 116 -30.58 11.83 -66.61
N ALA A 117 -30.81 13.17 -66.64
CA ALA A 117 -31.88 13.86 -67.40
C ALA A 117 -32.00 15.38 -67.05
N PRO A 118 -32.11 16.28 -68.04
CA PRO A 118 -32.65 17.63 -67.85
C PRO A 118 -34.09 17.73 -68.36
N SER A 119 -35.04 18.16 -67.53
CA SER A 119 -36.34 18.67 -67.99
C SER A 119 -37.05 19.47 -66.90
N THR A 120 -37.01 20.79 -67.00
CA THR A 120 -38.14 21.76 -67.08
C THR A 120 -37.59 23.16 -66.81
#